data_AF-A0A831YF01-F1
#
_entry.id   AF-A0A831YF01-F1
#
_cell.length_a   1.000
_cell.length_b   1.000
_cell.length_c   1.000
_cell.angle_alpha   90.00
_cell.angle_beta   90.00
_cell.angle_gamma   90.00
#
_symmetry.space_group_name_H-M   'P 1'
#
loop_
_entity.id
_entity.type
_entity.pdbx_description
1 polymer ?
#
loop_
_entity_poly.entity_id
_entity_poly.type
_entity_poly.pdbx_seq_one_letter_code
_entity_poly.pdbx_strand_id
1 'polypeptide(L)'
;MQSAEMSALKLLRSGFIYLFVAMIMLIEFPEFVRIAIYVSYYYGMMYMIIFLTLILLAIVVIFLYAIFEKIRYGMRQLSEIDSRFRICYTGTTLILVGLVVLVLGVVVFVALSAEYTVSRSLVLAVLYVGGIIAFIGYILTLVVGAFKLHGKYRNPLYVAAGIFFVLSIFLTFTGLLGLDAVFTTRVGLGGTAVGYVLMYIALGGTIKKLNTQS
;
A
#
# COMPACT_ATOMS: atom_id res chain seq x y z
N MET A 1 10.92 -18.68 20.93
CA MET A 1 10.16 -18.66 19.65
C MET A 1 8.89 -17.82 19.75
N GLN A 2 8.04 -18.02 20.76
CA GLN A 2 6.79 -17.27 20.94
C GLN A 2 6.98 -15.74 21.13
N SER A 3 8.08 -15.31 21.74
CA SER A 3 8.42 -13.88 21.88
C SER A 3 8.71 -13.19 20.54
N ALA A 4 9.43 -13.88 19.64
CA ALA A 4 9.73 -13.38 18.30
C ALA A 4 8.47 -13.33 17.42
N GLU A 5 7.62 -14.35 17.52
CA GLU A 5 6.32 -14.38 16.83
C GLU A 5 5.41 -13.24 17.29
N MET A 6 5.32 -13.01 18.60
CA MET A 6 4.55 -11.93 19.18
C MET A 6 5.04 -10.56 18.72
N SER A 7 6.37 -10.36 18.68
CA SER A 7 6.99 -9.13 18.17
C SER A 7 6.61 -8.89 16.70
N ALA A 8 6.72 -9.93 15.87
CA ALA A 8 6.39 -9.86 14.45
C ALA A 8 4.92 -9.48 14.20
N LEU A 9 3.99 -10.07 14.96
CA LEU A 9 2.56 -9.74 14.87
C LEU A 9 2.26 -8.31 15.33
N LYS A 10 2.94 -7.83 16.39
CA LYS A 10 2.81 -6.43 16.84
C LYS A 10 3.31 -5.45 15.78
N LEU A 11 4.43 -5.75 15.14
CA LEU A 11 4.99 -4.97 14.03
C LEU A 11 4.02 -4.92 12.84
N LEU A 12 3.51 -6.08 12.41
CA LEU A 12 2.52 -6.14 11.33
C LEU A 12 1.28 -5.32 11.67
N ARG A 13 0.76 -5.48 12.88
CA ARG A 13 -0.44 -4.78 13.34
C ARG A 13 -0.24 -3.26 13.27
N SER A 14 0.91 -2.77 13.73
CA SER A 14 1.29 -1.36 13.61
C SER A 14 1.37 -0.94 12.14
N GLY A 15 2.02 -1.72 11.29
CA GLY A 15 2.14 -1.44 9.85
C GLY A 15 0.80 -1.30 9.15
N PHE A 16 -0.18 -2.16 9.46
CA PHE A 16 -1.53 -2.06 8.89
C PHE A 16 -2.28 -0.79 9.30
N ILE A 17 -2.03 -0.25 10.52
CA ILE A 17 -2.59 1.06 10.90
C ILE A 17 -2.00 2.17 10.04
N TYR A 18 -0.67 2.19 9.86
CA TYR A 18 -0.03 3.22 9.03
C TYR A 18 -0.50 3.14 7.57
N LEU A 19 -0.66 1.92 7.02
CA LEU A 19 -1.24 1.72 5.68
C LEU A 19 -2.69 2.23 5.61
N PHE A 20 -3.49 2.00 6.64
CA PHE A 20 -4.86 2.52 6.73
C PHE A 20 -4.90 4.05 6.74
N VAL A 21 -4.06 4.70 7.56
CA VAL A 21 -3.96 6.16 7.63
C VAL A 21 -3.52 6.74 6.28
N ALA A 22 -2.48 6.18 5.67
CA ALA A 22 -2.03 6.60 4.35
C ALA A 22 -3.13 6.42 3.28
N MET A 23 -3.90 5.33 3.35
CA MET A 23 -4.99 5.07 2.42
C MET A 23 -6.15 6.06 2.58
N ILE A 24 -6.55 6.41 3.81
CA ILE A 24 -7.57 7.45 4.04
C ILE A 24 -7.08 8.78 3.46
N MET A 25 -5.86 9.18 3.78
CA MET A 25 -5.30 10.43 3.24
C MET A 25 -5.29 10.44 1.71
N LEU A 26 -4.99 9.30 1.08
CA LEU A 26 -5.03 9.15 -0.38
C LEU A 26 -6.45 9.24 -0.95
N ILE A 27 -7.44 8.66 -0.29
CA ILE A 27 -8.86 8.71 -0.71
C ILE A 27 -9.39 10.15 -0.66
N GLU A 28 -9.04 10.89 0.39
CA GLU A 28 -9.50 12.28 0.58
C GLU A 28 -8.70 13.31 -0.25
N PHE A 29 -7.51 12.94 -0.72
CA PHE A 29 -6.61 13.83 -1.46
C PHE A 29 -7.28 14.59 -2.64
N PRO A 30 -8.10 13.97 -3.50
CA PRO A 30 -8.75 14.69 -4.60
C PRO A 30 -9.74 15.75 -4.11
N GLU A 31 -10.36 15.57 -2.95
CA GLU A 31 -11.27 16.55 -2.37
C GLU A 31 -10.49 17.75 -1.82
N PHE A 32 -9.34 17.48 -1.17
CA PHE A 32 -8.39 18.53 -0.80
C PHE A 32 -7.92 19.33 -2.01
N VAL A 33 -7.62 18.68 -3.14
CA VAL A 33 -7.24 19.37 -4.39
C VAL A 33 -8.37 20.27 -4.88
N ARG A 34 -9.64 19.80 -4.87
CA ARG A 34 -10.80 20.62 -5.29
C ARG A 34 -10.97 21.86 -4.43
N ILE A 35 -10.93 21.70 -3.10
CA ILE A 35 -11.01 22.81 -2.14
C ILE A 35 -9.85 23.77 -2.35
N ALA A 36 -8.64 23.22 -2.52
CA ALA A 36 -7.43 24.00 -2.72
C ALA A 36 -7.51 24.85 -4.00
N ILE A 37 -7.99 24.30 -5.12
CA ILE A 37 -8.20 25.04 -6.37
C ILE A 37 -9.20 26.19 -6.15
N TYR A 38 -10.31 25.95 -5.46
CA TYR A 38 -11.30 26.98 -5.14
C TYR A 38 -10.71 28.11 -4.28
N VAL A 39 -9.91 27.77 -3.27
CA VAL A 39 -9.27 28.72 -2.35
C VAL A 39 -8.07 29.42 -3.01
N SER A 40 -7.42 28.81 -4.00
CA SER A 40 -6.22 29.35 -4.67
C SER A 40 -6.44 30.71 -5.34
N TYR A 41 -7.69 31.01 -5.70
CA TYR A 41 -8.10 32.32 -6.18
C TYR A 41 -7.76 33.45 -5.20
N TYR A 42 -7.72 33.16 -3.89
CA TYR A 42 -7.48 34.14 -2.82
C TYR A 42 -6.03 34.18 -2.31
N TYR A 43 -5.30 33.06 -2.35
CA TYR A 43 -3.98 32.92 -1.71
C TYR A 43 -2.81 32.66 -2.68
N GLY A 44 -3.08 32.57 -3.98
CA GLY A 44 -2.08 32.39 -5.02
C GLY A 44 -1.69 30.92 -5.26
N MET A 45 -1.57 30.55 -6.54
CA MET A 45 -1.35 29.15 -6.96
C MET A 45 -0.06 28.54 -6.41
N MET A 46 0.98 29.33 -6.14
CA MET A 46 2.29 28.84 -5.67
C MET A 46 2.20 28.20 -4.27
N TYR A 47 1.54 28.86 -3.32
CA TYR A 47 1.37 28.32 -1.96
C TYR A 47 0.54 27.03 -1.97
N MET A 48 -0.47 26.97 -2.83
CA MET A 48 -1.31 25.78 -3.00
C MET A 48 -0.50 24.59 -3.52
N ILE A 49 0.30 24.80 -4.57
CA ILE A 49 1.14 23.75 -5.16
C ILE A 49 2.12 23.20 -4.12
N ILE A 50 2.77 24.08 -3.34
CA ILE A 50 3.68 23.67 -2.26
C ILE A 50 2.93 22.81 -1.23
N PHE A 51 1.77 23.27 -0.77
CA PHE A 51 0.97 22.55 0.23
C PHE A 51 0.52 21.16 -0.25
N LEU A 52 -0.03 21.07 -1.47
CA LEU A 52 -0.46 19.80 -2.06
C LEU A 52 0.72 18.84 -2.27
N THR A 53 1.88 19.37 -2.67
CA THR A 53 3.11 18.57 -2.83
C THR A 53 3.58 18.01 -1.49
N LEU A 54 3.54 18.81 -0.41
CA LEU A 54 3.90 18.37 0.93
C LEU A 54 2.95 17.29 1.46
N ILE A 55 1.64 17.41 1.21
CA ILE A 55 0.67 16.36 1.58
C ILE A 55 0.97 15.06 0.83
N LEU A 56 1.18 15.13 -0.49
CA LEU A 56 1.50 13.96 -1.29
C LEU A 56 2.79 13.28 -0.80
N LEU A 57 3.81 14.07 -0.50
CA LEU A 57 5.06 13.58 0.06
C LEU A 57 4.83 12.90 1.42
N ALA A 58 4.01 13.47 2.30
CA ALA A 58 3.67 12.88 3.58
C ALA A 58 2.97 11.53 3.43
N ILE A 59 2.01 11.41 2.51
CA ILE A 59 1.33 10.14 2.20
C ILE A 59 2.34 9.08 1.77
N VAL A 60 3.24 9.43 0.85
CA VAL A 60 4.30 8.53 0.37
C VAL A 60 5.21 8.11 1.52
N VAL A 61 5.68 9.05 2.34
CA VAL A 61 6.57 8.75 3.48
C VAL A 61 5.89 7.80 4.48
N ILE A 62 4.62 8.01 4.83
CA ILE A 62 3.87 7.12 5.73
C ILE A 62 3.72 5.73 5.11
N PHE A 63 3.40 5.65 3.82
CA PHE A 63 3.26 4.38 3.11
C PHE A 63 4.58 3.61 3.07
N LEU A 64 5.67 4.28 2.72
CA LEU A 64 7.01 3.70 2.72
C LEU A 64 7.40 3.24 4.13
N TYR A 65 7.20 4.07 5.15
CA TYR A 65 7.47 3.71 6.55
C TYR A 65 6.71 2.44 6.95
N ALA A 66 5.43 2.35 6.61
CA ALA A 66 4.61 1.18 6.89
C ALA A 66 5.16 -0.09 6.23
N ILE A 67 5.55 -0.01 4.96
CA ILE A 67 6.03 -1.19 4.20
C ILE A 67 7.45 -1.57 4.62
N PHE A 68 8.38 -0.63 4.66
CA PHE A 68 9.79 -0.88 4.92
C PHE A 68 10.05 -1.28 6.37
N GLU A 69 9.54 -0.50 7.32
CA GLU A 69 9.92 -0.68 8.72
C GLU A 69 9.02 -1.67 9.43
N LYS A 70 7.70 -1.60 9.17
CA LYS A 70 6.74 -2.41 9.91
C LYS A 70 6.43 -3.73 9.22
N ILE A 71 5.90 -3.68 7.99
CA ILE A 71 5.43 -4.89 7.30
C ILE A 71 6.60 -5.79 6.91
N ARG A 72 7.63 -5.27 6.22
CA ARG A 72 8.78 -6.07 5.79
C ARG A 72 9.51 -6.71 6.96
N TYR A 73 9.73 -5.97 8.05
CA TYR A 73 10.41 -6.51 9.22
C TYR A 73 9.56 -7.56 9.94
N GLY A 74 8.25 -7.32 10.09
CA GLY A 74 7.32 -8.32 10.63
C GLY A 74 7.24 -9.59 9.79
N MET A 75 7.17 -9.47 8.46
CA MET A 75 7.16 -10.63 7.56
C MET A 75 8.50 -11.38 7.54
N ARG A 76 9.63 -10.68 7.70
CA ARG A 76 10.94 -11.30 7.85
C ARG A 76 10.99 -12.18 9.09
N GLN A 77 10.62 -11.64 10.25
CA GLN A 77 10.59 -12.39 11.51
C GLN A 77 9.64 -13.60 11.42
N LEU A 78 8.46 -13.43 10.83
CA LEU A 78 7.55 -14.55 10.59
C LEU A 78 8.13 -15.60 9.64
N SER A 79 8.90 -15.19 8.62
CA SER A 79 9.53 -16.13 7.68
C SER A 79 10.67 -16.95 8.28
N GLU A 80 11.32 -16.42 9.31
CA GLU A 80 12.34 -17.14 10.09
C GLU A 80 11.69 -18.19 11.00
N ILE A 81 10.46 -17.96 11.44
CA ILE A 81 9.69 -18.87 12.31
C ILE A 81 8.93 -19.93 11.48
N ASP A 82 8.33 -19.50 10.37
CA ASP A 82 7.59 -20.37 9.45
C ASP A 82 7.95 -20.00 8.01
N SER A 83 8.63 -20.92 7.34
CA SER A 83 9.13 -20.77 5.98
C SER A 83 8.04 -20.44 4.95
N ARG A 84 6.77 -20.75 5.25
CA ARG A 84 5.63 -20.37 4.41
C ARG A 84 5.56 -18.86 4.20
N PHE A 85 5.99 -18.03 5.15
CA PHE A 85 5.93 -16.57 5.01
C PHE A 85 7.05 -15.98 4.16
N ARG A 86 8.04 -16.78 3.72
CA ARG A 86 9.15 -16.33 2.85
C ARG A 86 8.64 -15.71 1.55
N ILE A 87 7.54 -16.22 0.99
CA ILE A 87 6.96 -15.67 -0.24
C ILE A 87 6.41 -14.25 -0.04
N CYS A 88 5.84 -13.99 1.14
CA CYS A 88 5.28 -12.68 1.48
C CYS A 88 6.37 -11.67 1.82
N TYR A 89 7.47 -12.11 2.45
CA TYR A 89 8.68 -11.30 2.58
C TYR A 89 9.25 -10.92 1.21
N THR A 90 9.31 -11.88 0.27
CA THR A 90 9.71 -11.62 -1.12
C THR A 90 8.77 -10.63 -1.80
N GLY A 91 7.46 -10.73 -1.52
CA GLY A 91 6.47 -9.74 -1.92
C GLY A 91 6.84 -8.34 -1.47
N THR A 92 7.22 -8.14 -0.21
CA THR A 92 7.59 -6.80 0.29
C THR A 92 8.80 -6.26 -0.47
N THR A 93 9.80 -7.10 -0.77
CA THR A 93 10.96 -6.66 -1.55
C THR A 93 10.60 -6.27 -2.98
N LEU A 94 9.64 -6.96 -3.62
CA LEU A 94 9.15 -6.59 -4.95
C LEU A 94 8.42 -5.26 -4.92
N ILE A 95 7.62 -4.96 -3.88
CA ILE A 95 7.02 -3.62 -3.72
C ILE A 95 8.10 -2.54 -3.74
N LEU A 96 9.19 -2.76 -2.99
CA LEU A 96 10.29 -1.80 -2.91
C LEU A 96 11.00 -1.62 -4.25
N VAL A 97 11.34 -2.72 -4.92
CA VAL A 97 11.99 -2.67 -6.24
C VAL A 97 11.10 -1.95 -7.24
N GLY A 98 9.81 -2.29 -7.29
CA GLY A 98 8.86 -1.62 -8.17
C GLY A 98 8.73 -0.12 -7.89
N LEU A 99 8.67 0.28 -6.61
CA LEU A 99 8.64 1.70 -6.22
C LEU A 99 9.92 2.44 -6.60
N VAL A 100 11.11 1.83 -6.44
CA VAL A 100 12.37 2.43 -6.87
C VAL A 100 12.38 2.64 -8.38
N VAL A 101 11.94 1.64 -9.16
CA VAL A 101 11.81 1.76 -10.62
C VAL A 101 10.83 2.87 -11.00
N LEU A 102 9.70 2.98 -10.30
CA LEU A 102 8.73 4.06 -10.51
C LEU A 102 9.33 5.43 -10.23
N VAL A 103 10.03 5.61 -9.09
CA VAL A 103 10.68 6.89 -8.73
C VAL A 103 11.73 7.26 -9.77
N LEU A 104 12.59 6.34 -10.18
CA LEU A 104 13.58 6.58 -11.23
C LEU A 104 12.90 6.94 -12.56
N GLY A 105 11.83 6.23 -12.92
CA GLY A 105 11.04 6.54 -14.12
C GLY A 105 10.42 7.94 -14.08
N VAL A 106 9.91 8.38 -12.93
CA VAL A 106 9.37 9.74 -12.74
C VAL A 106 10.47 10.79 -12.79
N VAL A 107 11.62 10.56 -12.14
CA VAL A 107 12.76 11.50 -12.18
C VAL A 107 13.24 11.68 -13.63
N VAL A 108 13.39 10.58 -14.36
CA VAL A 108 13.74 10.60 -15.79
C VAL A 108 12.65 11.30 -16.60
N PHE A 109 11.37 11.04 -16.35
CA PHE A 109 10.26 11.74 -17.00
C PHE A 109 10.34 13.27 -16.81
N VAL A 110 10.58 13.72 -15.57
CA VAL A 110 10.67 15.15 -15.24
C VAL A 110 11.90 15.78 -15.89
N ALA A 111 13.07 15.15 -15.79
CA ALA A 111 14.29 15.66 -16.40
C ALA A 111 14.14 15.83 -17.92
N LEU A 112 13.50 14.86 -18.56
CA LEU A 112 13.30 14.85 -20.00
C LEU A 112 12.08 15.66 -20.45
N SER A 113 11.16 16.02 -19.55
CA SER A 113 10.07 16.93 -19.90
C SER A 113 10.56 18.34 -20.26
N ALA A 114 11.81 18.68 -19.89
CA ALA A 114 12.51 19.88 -20.32
C ALA A 114 13.19 19.74 -21.70
N GLU A 115 13.36 18.52 -22.22
CA GLU A 115 14.10 18.21 -23.46
C GLU A 115 13.24 17.37 -24.42
N TYR A 116 12.90 17.91 -25.60
CA TYR A 116 11.98 17.28 -26.57
C TYR A 116 12.49 15.98 -27.25
N THR A 117 13.58 15.39 -26.78
CA THR A 117 14.38 14.41 -27.54
C THR A 117 14.16 12.95 -27.14
N VAL A 118 13.56 12.65 -25.99
CA VAL A 118 13.38 11.25 -25.55
C VAL A 118 12.00 10.70 -25.89
N SER A 119 12.00 9.47 -26.40
CA SER A 119 10.78 8.72 -26.70
C SER A 119 9.95 8.54 -25.43
N ARG A 120 8.85 9.28 -25.30
CA ARG A 120 7.87 9.16 -24.21
C ARG A 120 7.44 7.71 -23.96
N SER A 121 7.45 6.88 -25.01
CA SER A 121 7.18 5.44 -24.96
C SER A 121 8.10 4.67 -24.02
N LEU A 122 9.40 4.98 -23.98
CA LEU A 122 10.36 4.26 -23.14
C LEU A 122 10.13 4.58 -21.65
N VAL A 123 9.84 5.84 -21.33
CA VAL A 123 9.53 6.25 -19.95
C VAL A 123 8.22 5.61 -19.48
N LEU A 124 7.20 5.59 -20.34
CA LEU A 124 5.94 4.89 -20.05
C LEU A 124 6.15 3.39 -19.85
N ALA A 125 7.03 2.75 -20.63
CA ALA A 125 7.38 1.35 -20.46
C ALA A 125 8.06 1.09 -19.10
N VAL A 126 9.01 1.95 -18.69
CA VAL A 126 9.67 1.84 -17.38
C VAL A 126 8.66 1.98 -16.24
N LEU A 127 7.76 2.97 -16.32
CA LEU A 127 6.71 3.17 -15.32
C LEU A 127 5.76 1.97 -15.26
N TYR A 128 5.40 1.41 -16.41
CA TYR A 128 4.54 0.23 -16.49
C TYR A 128 5.19 -1.01 -15.86
N VAL A 129 6.47 -1.27 -16.17
CA VAL A 129 7.24 -2.38 -15.59
C VAL A 129 7.37 -2.21 -14.07
N GLY A 130 7.73 -1.01 -13.60
CA GLY A 130 7.82 -0.71 -12.17
C GLY A 130 6.48 -0.93 -11.46
N GLY A 131 5.38 -0.49 -12.08
CA GLY A 131 4.01 -0.69 -11.60
C GLY A 131 3.65 -2.17 -11.47
N ILE A 132 3.93 -2.99 -12.50
CA ILE A 132 3.68 -4.44 -12.46
C ILE A 132 4.47 -5.11 -11.33
N ILE A 133 5.76 -4.78 -11.20
CA ILE A 133 6.61 -5.37 -10.15
C ILE A 133 6.06 -5.03 -8.76
N ALA A 134 5.69 -3.75 -8.54
CA ALA A 134 5.10 -3.32 -7.27
C ALA A 134 3.76 -4.02 -7.01
N PHE A 135 2.94 -4.20 -8.04
CA PHE A 135 1.64 -4.85 -7.96
C PHE A 135 1.74 -6.34 -7.62
N ILE A 136 2.67 -7.07 -8.24
CA ILE A 136 2.96 -8.46 -7.88
C ILE A 136 3.40 -8.54 -6.41
N GLY A 137 4.27 -7.61 -5.99
CA GLY A 137 4.69 -7.50 -4.61
C GLY A 137 3.52 -7.27 -3.64
N TYR A 138 2.57 -6.41 -4.01
CA TYR A 138 1.34 -6.13 -3.25
C TYR A 138 0.52 -7.42 -3.06
N ILE A 139 0.27 -8.18 -4.12
CA ILE A 139 -0.48 -9.45 -4.06
C ILE A 139 0.21 -10.44 -3.12
N LEU A 140 1.51 -10.66 -3.30
CA LEU A 140 2.28 -11.62 -2.49
C LEU A 140 2.35 -11.22 -1.02
N THR A 141 2.43 -9.92 -0.73
CA THR A 141 2.54 -9.41 0.64
C THR A 141 1.20 -9.45 1.37
N LEU A 142 0.16 -8.90 0.74
CA LEU A 142 -1.09 -8.58 1.43
C LEU A 142 -2.14 -9.65 1.19
N VAL A 143 -2.40 -10.02 -0.06
CA VAL A 143 -3.41 -11.04 -0.39
C VAL A 143 -2.95 -12.41 0.10
N VAL A 144 -1.80 -12.87 -0.39
CA VAL A 144 -1.24 -14.17 0.01
C VAL A 144 -0.88 -14.16 1.50
N GLY A 145 -0.38 -13.04 2.03
CA GLY A 145 -0.09 -12.89 3.46
C GLY A 145 -1.33 -13.09 4.33
N ALA A 146 -2.47 -12.49 3.97
CA ALA A 146 -3.73 -12.66 4.70
C ALA A 146 -4.18 -14.12 4.73
N PHE A 147 -4.18 -14.82 3.58
CA PHE A 147 -4.54 -16.24 3.54
C PHE A 147 -3.56 -17.13 4.32
N LYS A 148 -2.26 -16.82 4.29
CA LYS A 148 -1.27 -17.57 5.09
C LYS A 148 -1.45 -17.35 6.59
N LEU A 149 -1.75 -16.12 7.03
CA LEU A 149 -2.08 -15.82 8.42
C LEU A 149 -3.35 -16.56 8.86
N HIS A 150 -4.37 -16.66 7.98
CA HIS A 150 -5.52 -17.51 8.24
C HIS A 150 -5.13 -18.98 8.44
N GLY A 151 -4.33 -19.54 7.53
CA GLY A 151 -3.90 -20.94 7.61
C GLY A 151 -3.17 -21.28 8.92
N LYS A 152 -2.39 -20.33 9.46
CA LYS A 152 -1.66 -20.51 10.73
C LYS A 152 -2.53 -20.27 11.96
N TYR A 153 -3.29 -19.18 12.02
CA TYR A 153 -4.00 -18.74 13.23
C TYR A 153 -5.49 -19.05 13.25
N ARG A 154 -6.04 -19.61 12.15
CA ARG A 154 -7.45 -19.99 11.96
C ARG A 154 -8.45 -18.88 12.33
N ASN A 155 -8.08 -17.61 12.13
CA ASN A 155 -8.97 -16.48 12.36
C ASN A 155 -9.66 -16.10 11.03
N PRO A 156 -11.01 -16.15 10.92
CA PRO A 156 -11.72 -15.86 9.67
C PRO A 156 -11.59 -14.41 9.20
N LEU A 157 -11.27 -13.47 10.11
CA LEU A 157 -11.06 -12.06 9.74
C LEU A 157 -9.92 -11.87 8.73
N TYR A 158 -8.92 -12.75 8.74
CA TYR A 158 -7.85 -12.73 7.73
C TYR A 158 -8.35 -13.11 6.33
N VAL A 159 -9.31 -14.04 6.23
CA VAL A 159 -9.92 -14.41 4.95
C VAL A 159 -10.75 -13.26 4.42
N ALA A 160 -11.55 -12.64 5.28
CA ALA A 160 -12.33 -11.45 4.91
C ALA A 160 -11.41 -10.34 4.39
N ALA A 161 -10.30 -10.03 5.08
CA ALA A 161 -9.32 -9.05 4.61
C ALA A 161 -8.73 -9.42 3.23
N GLY A 162 -8.37 -10.69 3.03
CA GLY A 162 -7.89 -11.18 1.73
C GLY A 162 -8.90 -11.00 0.60
N ILE A 163 -10.18 -11.30 0.85
CA ILE A 163 -11.28 -11.10 -0.11
C ILE A 163 -11.44 -9.62 -0.44
N PHE A 164 -11.40 -8.73 0.56
CA PHE A 164 -11.46 -7.28 0.34
C PHE A 164 -10.31 -6.79 -0.54
N PHE A 165 -9.06 -7.26 -0.31
CA PHE A 165 -7.94 -6.90 -1.18
C PHE A 165 -8.14 -7.38 -2.62
N VAL A 166 -8.64 -8.60 -2.82
CA VAL A 166 -8.92 -9.13 -4.18
C VAL A 166 -10.02 -8.32 -4.85
N LEU A 167 -11.13 -8.07 -4.16
CA LEU A 167 -12.24 -7.27 -4.68
C LEU A 167 -11.79 -5.86 -5.04
N SER A 168 -10.98 -5.24 -4.18
CA SER A 168 -10.39 -3.93 -4.42
C SER A 168 -9.54 -3.89 -5.69
N ILE A 169 -8.71 -4.91 -5.91
CA ILE A 169 -7.94 -5.03 -7.15
C ILE A 169 -8.90 -5.03 -8.34
N PHE A 170 -9.91 -5.90 -8.35
CA PHE A 170 -10.86 -5.97 -9.46
C PHE A 170 -11.57 -4.63 -9.70
N LEU A 171 -12.03 -3.96 -8.65
CA LEU A 171 -12.72 -2.67 -8.74
C LEU A 171 -11.80 -1.54 -9.24
N THR A 172 -10.54 -1.52 -8.81
CA THR A 172 -9.57 -0.54 -9.28
C THR A 172 -9.21 -0.78 -10.76
N PHE A 173 -9.08 -2.04 -11.19
CA PHE A 173 -8.82 -2.36 -12.60
C PHE A 173 -10.02 -2.05 -13.50
N THR A 174 -11.25 -2.37 -13.08
CA THR A 174 -12.45 -2.02 -13.86
C THR A 174 -12.63 -0.51 -13.95
N GLY A 175 -12.29 0.23 -12.89
CA GLY A 175 -12.26 1.69 -12.93
C GLY A 175 -11.23 2.26 -13.88
N LEU A 176 -10.05 1.64 -13.99
CA LEU A 176 -9.02 2.07 -14.93
C LEU A 176 -9.42 1.83 -16.41
N LEU A 177 -10.30 0.86 -16.67
CA LEU A 177 -10.70 0.41 -18.02
C LEU A 177 -12.09 0.90 -18.47
N GLY A 178 -12.89 1.55 -17.61
CA GLY A 178 -14.32 1.85 -17.85
C GLY A 178 -14.73 3.33 -17.74
N LEU A 179 -15.94 3.65 -18.22
CA LEU A 179 -16.51 5.01 -18.36
C LEU A 179 -16.80 5.76 -17.04
N ASP A 180 -16.82 5.07 -15.88
CA ASP A 180 -17.09 5.68 -14.55
C ASP A 180 -15.91 5.47 -13.59
N ALA A 181 -14.72 5.84 -14.09
CA ALA A 181 -13.42 5.54 -13.52
C ALA A 181 -13.23 6.06 -12.09
N VAL A 182 -13.87 7.17 -11.73
CA VAL A 182 -13.66 7.82 -10.44
C VAL A 182 -14.37 7.07 -9.31
N PHE A 183 -15.63 6.68 -9.51
CA PHE A 183 -16.42 6.01 -8.47
C PHE A 183 -15.86 4.62 -8.17
N THR A 184 -15.68 3.80 -9.20
CA THR A 184 -15.15 2.43 -9.10
C THR A 184 -13.75 2.38 -8.47
N THR A 185 -12.87 3.32 -8.84
CA THR A 185 -11.54 3.43 -8.21
C THR A 185 -11.63 3.80 -6.73
N ARG A 186 -12.49 4.78 -6.35
CA ARG A 186 -12.68 5.16 -4.94
C ARG A 186 -13.23 4.01 -4.11
N VAL A 187 -14.19 3.25 -4.63
CA VAL A 187 -14.73 2.07 -3.95
C VAL A 187 -13.66 0.98 -3.79
N GLY A 188 -12.82 0.77 -4.83
CA GLY A 188 -11.67 -0.14 -4.75
C GLY A 188 -10.67 0.27 -3.65
N LEU A 189 -10.31 1.55 -3.58
CA LEU A 189 -9.45 2.09 -2.51
C LEU A 189 -10.09 1.91 -1.12
N GLY A 190 -11.40 2.18 -1.01
CA GLY A 190 -12.17 1.97 0.22
C GLY A 190 -12.15 0.50 0.69
N GLY A 191 -12.31 -0.45 -0.23
CA GLY A 191 -12.18 -1.87 0.08
C GLY A 191 -10.79 -2.24 0.62
N THR A 192 -9.74 -1.57 0.12
CA THR A 192 -8.37 -1.82 0.59
C THR A 192 -8.20 -1.28 2.01
N ALA A 193 -8.75 -0.10 2.30
CA ALA A 193 -8.77 0.46 3.64
C ALA A 193 -9.50 -0.47 4.64
N VAL A 194 -10.66 -1.02 4.24
CA VAL A 194 -11.38 -2.02 5.04
C VAL A 194 -10.52 -3.27 5.27
N GLY A 195 -9.84 -3.76 4.23
CA GLY A 195 -8.89 -4.87 4.34
C GLY A 195 -7.78 -4.61 5.38
N TYR A 196 -7.23 -3.39 5.42
CA TYR A 196 -6.24 -3.00 6.43
C TYR A 196 -6.80 -2.99 7.85
N VAL A 197 -8.02 -2.50 8.05
CA VAL A 197 -8.69 -2.51 9.37
C VAL A 197 -8.95 -3.95 9.83
N LEU A 198 -9.44 -4.82 8.94
CA LEU A 198 -9.69 -6.22 9.24
C LEU A 198 -8.39 -6.95 9.64
N MET A 199 -7.29 -6.71 8.91
CA MET A 199 -5.96 -7.22 9.27
C MET A 199 -5.52 -6.75 10.66
N TYR A 200 -5.69 -5.46 10.95
CA TYR A 200 -5.34 -4.88 12.25
C TYR A 200 -6.11 -5.54 13.41
N ILE A 201 -7.43 -5.71 13.25
CA ILE A 201 -8.30 -6.34 14.27
C ILE A 201 -7.93 -7.82 14.43
N ALA A 202 -7.74 -8.54 13.32
CA ALA A 202 -7.38 -9.95 13.32
C ALA A 202 -6.06 -10.20 14.06
N LEU A 203 -5.04 -9.37 13.80
CA LEU A 203 -3.73 -9.42 14.47
C LEU A 203 -3.86 -9.12 15.96
N GLY A 204 -4.67 -8.13 16.35
CA GLY A 204 -4.97 -7.86 17.76
C GLY A 204 -5.58 -9.06 18.48
N GLY A 205 -6.54 -9.74 17.84
CA GLY A 205 -7.15 -10.97 18.36
C GLY A 205 -6.15 -12.12 18.48
N THR A 206 -5.29 -12.31 17.49
CA THR A 206 -4.23 -13.34 17.52
C THR A 206 -3.23 -13.08 18.65
N ILE A 207 -2.77 -11.83 18.80
CA ILE A 207 -1.86 -11.42 19.88
C ILE A 207 -2.47 -11.71 21.25
N LYS A 208 -3.75 -11.38 21.46
CA LYS A 208 -4.44 -11.64 22.73
C LYS A 208 -4.49 -13.14 23.03
N LYS A 209 -4.85 -13.97 22.04
CA LYS A 209 -4.88 -15.44 22.20
C LYS A 209 -3.51 -16.02 22.54
N LEU A 210 -2.46 -15.56 21.87
CA LEU A 210 -1.10 -16.01 22.12
C LEU A 210 -0.58 -15.63 23.51
N ASN A 211 -1.05 -14.50 24.06
CA ASN A 211 -0.67 -14.03 25.40
C ASN A 211 -1.45 -14.73 26.53
N THR A 212 -2.61 -15.30 26.23
CA THR A 212 -3.38 -16.14 27.18
C THR A 212 -2.95 -17.60 27.19
N GLN A 213 -2.17 -18.02 26.19
CA GLN A 213 -1.66 -19.39 26.04
C GLN A 213 -0.19 -19.53 26.49
N SER A 214 0.48 -18.42 26.82
CA SER A 214 1.80 -18.38 27.47
C SER A 214 1.64 -18.37 28.98
#